data_AF-A0A662IRV8-F1
#
_entry.id   AF-A0A662IRV8-F1
#
_cell.length_a   1.000
_cell.length_b   1.000
_cell.length_c   1.000
_cell.angle_alpha   90.00
_cell.angle_beta   90.00
_cell.angle_gamma   90.00
#
_symmetry.space_group_name_H-M   'P 1'
#
loop_
_entity.id
_entity.type
_entity.pdbx_description
1 polymer ?
#
loop_
_entity_poly.entity_id
_entity_poly.type
_entity_poly.pdbx_seq_one_letter_code
_entity_poly.pdbx_strand_id
1 'polypeptide(L)'
;MLREQIEVFPYRILSERTTNKLVEKISSIEGVAQAIPQVLRYEDGETVTKRLIVALDGTVPVERVMRKIDQVCKRLLPFGYMLRTGVFIKPKPTVSDYLRGQVFSPPPDDEE
;
A
#
# COMPACT_ATOMS: atom_id res chain seq x y z
N MET A 1 -1.03 16.57 6.20
CA MET A 1 -1.22 16.47 4.74
C MET A 1 -1.69 15.06 4.41
N LEU A 2 -2.85 14.92 3.78
CA LEU A 2 -3.27 13.64 3.21
C LEU A 2 -2.29 13.33 2.08
N ARG A 3 -1.47 12.29 2.25
CA ARG A 3 -0.59 11.81 1.17
C ARG A 3 -1.47 11.13 0.14
N GLU A 4 -1.38 11.58 -1.11
CA GLU A 4 -2.00 10.90 -2.24
C GLU A 4 -1.49 9.46 -2.29
N GLN A 5 -2.39 8.52 -2.54
CA GLN A 5 -2.07 7.10 -2.59
C GLN A 5 -2.57 6.48 -3.88
N ILE A 6 -1.84 5.47 -4.31
CA ILE A 6 -2.20 4.61 -5.44
C ILE A 6 -2.41 3.20 -4.89
N GLU A 7 -3.59 2.63 -5.10
CA GLU A 7 -3.87 1.21 -4.86
C GLU A 7 -3.51 0.43 -6.12
N VAL A 8 -2.64 -0.58 -5.95
CA VAL A 8 -2.42 -1.65 -6.91
C VAL A 8 -3.27 -2.84 -6.47
N PHE A 9 -4.28 -3.17 -7.27
CA PHE A 9 -5.18 -4.30 -7.03
C PHE A 9 -4.97 -5.39 -8.08
N PRO A 10 -4.15 -6.42 -7.80
CA PRO A 10 -3.94 -7.53 -8.72
C PRO A 10 -5.19 -8.40 -8.82
N TYR A 11 -5.47 -8.98 -9.99
CA TYR A 11 -6.62 -9.89 -10.16
C TYR A 11 -6.39 -11.29 -9.62
N ARG A 12 -5.17 -11.57 -9.13
CA ARG A 12 -4.82 -12.79 -8.38
C ARG A 12 -4.11 -12.44 -7.09
N ILE A 13 -4.27 -13.30 -6.10
CA ILE A 13 -3.51 -13.25 -4.87
C ILE A 13 -2.02 -13.43 -5.20
N LEU A 14 -1.16 -12.59 -4.62
CA LEU A 14 0.28 -12.64 -4.82
C LEU A 14 0.96 -13.47 -3.76
N SER A 15 1.93 -14.29 -4.17
CA SER A 15 2.87 -14.92 -3.24
C SER A 15 3.81 -13.89 -2.64
N GLU A 16 4.32 -14.16 -1.43
CA GLU A 16 5.34 -13.34 -0.76
C GLU A 16 6.51 -12.97 -1.68
N ARG A 17 7.02 -13.94 -2.44
CA ARG A 17 8.12 -13.73 -3.40
C ARG A 17 7.79 -12.69 -4.46
N THR A 18 6.56 -12.69 -4.97
CA THR A 18 6.11 -11.73 -6.00
C THR A 18 5.86 -10.37 -5.39
N THR A 19 5.27 -10.34 -4.19
CA THR A 19 5.05 -9.12 -3.41
C THR A 19 6.37 -8.40 -3.13
N ASN A 20 7.39 -9.10 -2.64
CA ASN A 20 8.68 -8.48 -2.31
C ASN A 20 9.34 -7.84 -3.54
N LYS A 21 9.28 -8.50 -4.70
CA LYS A 21 9.77 -7.93 -5.97
C LYS A 21 8.99 -6.69 -6.40
N LEU A 22 7.67 -6.68 -6.20
CA LEU A 22 6.84 -5.51 -6.49
C LEU A 22 7.19 -4.34 -5.57
N VAL A 23 7.27 -4.59 -4.27
CA VAL A 23 7.61 -3.59 -3.25
C VAL A 23 8.98 -2.98 -3.55
N GLU A 24 10.00 -3.78 -3.82
CA GLU A 24 11.34 -3.31 -4.15
C GLU A 24 11.34 -2.38 -5.38
N LYS A 25 10.71 -2.82 -6.48
CA LYS A 25 10.66 -2.05 -7.73
C LYS A 25 9.84 -0.78 -7.60
N ILE A 26 8.72 -0.82 -6.89
CA ILE A 26 7.84 0.34 -6.70
C ILE A 26 8.49 1.34 -5.76
N SER A 27 9.16 0.89 -4.69
CA SER A 27 9.84 1.77 -3.74
C SER A 27 11.04 2.49 -4.35
N SER A 28 11.60 1.95 -5.44
CA SER A 28 12.69 2.59 -6.20
C SER A 28 12.19 3.68 -7.17
N ILE A 29 10.87 3.89 -7.28
CA ILE A 29 10.30 4.92 -8.15
C ILE A 29 10.35 6.27 -7.43
N GLU A 30 11.03 7.24 -8.04
CA GLU A 30 10.98 8.65 -7.65
C GLU A 30 9.52 9.14 -7.48
N GLY A 31 9.23 9.75 -6.33
CA GLY A 31 7.89 10.20 -5.94
C GLY A 31 7.14 9.21 -5.03
N VAL A 32 7.67 8.00 -4.83
CA VAL A 32 7.10 7.01 -3.90
C VAL A 32 7.75 7.16 -2.53
N ALA A 33 6.93 7.45 -1.51
CA ALA A 33 7.35 7.47 -0.12
C ALA A 33 7.40 6.06 0.49
N GLN A 34 6.40 5.22 0.18
CA GLN A 34 6.30 3.86 0.74
C GLN A 34 5.39 2.97 -0.09
N ALA A 35 5.75 1.70 -0.23
CA ALA A 35 4.86 0.66 -0.75
C ALA A 35 4.48 -0.32 0.37
N ILE A 36 3.18 -0.41 0.67
CA ILE A 36 2.63 -1.12 1.82
C ILE A 36 1.79 -2.30 1.30
N PRO A 37 2.29 -3.54 1.38
CA PRO A 37 1.50 -4.72 1.06
C PRO A 37 0.47 -5.00 2.14
N GLN A 38 -0.78 -5.26 1.72
CA GLN A 38 -1.77 -5.83 2.63
C GLN A 38 -1.65 -7.35 2.63
N VAL A 39 -0.85 -7.85 3.57
CA VAL A 39 -0.52 -9.25 3.74
C VAL A 39 -1.60 -9.96 4.56
N LEU A 40 -2.00 -11.14 4.10
CA LEU A 40 -2.78 -12.13 4.84
C LEU A 40 -1.86 -13.30 5.17
N ARG A 41 -1.96 -13.80 6.40
CA ARG A 41 -1.19 -14.94 6.87
C ARG A 41 -2.14 -16.10 7.12
N TYR A 42 -1.84 -17.25 6.52
CA TYR A 42 -2.57 -18.48 6.72
C TYR A 42 -2.02 -19.28 7.91
N GLU A 43 -2.81 -20.25 8.38
CA GLU A 43 -2.47 -21.08 9.55
C GLU A 43 -1.24 -21.97 9.32
N ASP A 44 -1.02 -22.38 8.08
CA ASP A 44 0.16 -23.13 7.62
C ASP A 44 1.44 -22.27 7.55
N GLY A 45 1.33 -20.97 7.84
CA GLY A 45 2.43 -20.02 7.81
C GLY A 45 2.64 -19.34 6.46
N GLU A 46 1.89 -19.72 5.42
CA GLU A 46 1.99 -19.05 4.13
C GLU A 46 1.49 -17.60 4.21
N THR A 47 2.20 -16.70 3.53
CA THR A 47 1.79 -15.30 3.41
C THR A 47 1.45 -14.95 1.98
N VAL A 48 0.33 -14.24 1.84
CA VAL A 48 -0.14 -13.79 0.54
C VAL A 48 -0.56 -12.33 0.58
N THR A 49 -0.53 -11.66 -0.56
CA THR A 49 -0.90 -10.24 -0.66
C THR A 49 -2.07 -10.06 -1.59
N LYS A 50 -3.09 -9.34 -1.12
CA LYS A 50 -4.33 -9.09 -1.88
C LYS A 50 -4.29 -7.77 -2.65
N ARG A 51 -3.60 -6.77 -2.09
CA ARG A 51 -3.39 -5.45 -2.70
C ARG A 51 -2.14 -4.79 -2.15
N LEU A 52 -1.65 -3.78 -2.87
CA LEU A 52 -0.56 -2.91 -2.46
C LEU A 52 -1.06 -1.48 -2.39
N ILE A 53 -0.75 -0.76 -1.31
CA ILE A 53 -1.00 0.67 -1.20
C ILE A 53 0.33 1.39 -1.34
N VAL A 54 0.43 2.31 -2.29
CA VAL A 54 1.62 3.10 -2.56
C VAL A 54 1.36 4.53 -2.11
N ALA A 55 2.06 4.97 -1.08
CA ALA A 55 2.03 6.34 -0.60
C ALA A 55 3.03 7.20 -1.38
N LEU A 56 2.59 8.38 -1.81
CA LEU A 56 3.43 9.33 -2.54
C LEU A 56 3.99 10.40 -1.61
N ASP A 57 5.17 10.93 -1.95
CA ASP A 57 5.82 12.01 -1.19
C ASP A 57 5.40 13.42 -1.66
N GLY A 58 4.72 13.54 -2.81
CA GLY A 58 4.26 14.80 -3.39
C GLY A 58 5.31 15.55 -4.21
N THR A 59 6.50 14.99 -4.42
CA THR A 59 7.58 15.61 -5.21
C THR A 59 7.36 15.49 -6.72
N VAL A 60 6.63 14.45 -7.15
CA VAL A 60 6.37 14.13 -8.56
C VAL A 60 4.86 14.03 -8.79
N PRO A 61 4.33 14.51 -9.94
CA PRO A 61 2.91 14.35 -10.29
C PRO A 61 2.46 12.89 -10.30
N VAL A 62 1.26 12.65 -9.76
CA VAL A 62 0.67 11.31 -9.59
C VAL A 62 0.63 10.54 -10.90
N GLU A 63 0.29 11.18 -12.02
CA GLU A 63 0.18 10.54 -13.33
C GLU A 63 1.52 9.95 -13.77
N ARG A 64 2.63 10.62 -13.46
CA ARG A 64 3.98 10.18 -13.82
C ARG A 64 4.39 8.97 -12.99
N VAL A 65 4.09 9.00 -11.69
CA VAL A 65 4.34 7.84 -10.80
C VAL A 65 3.47 6.66 -11.21
N MET A 66 2.18 6.90 -11.47
CA MET A 66 1.21 5.88 -11.89
C MET A 66 1.65 5.18 -13.18
N ARG A 67 2.18 5.92 -14.18
CA ARG A 67 2.76 5.31 -15.41
C ARG A 67 3.94 4.41 -15.13
N LYS A 68 4.84 4.79 -14.21
CA LYS A 68 6.00 3.95 -13.83
C LYS A 68 5.53 2.68 -13.10
N ILE A 69 4.57 2.81 -12.18
CA ILE A 69 3.94 1.67 -11.49
C ILE A 69 3.28 0.73 -12.51
N ASP A 70 2.52 1.27 -13.45
CA ASP A 70 1.87 0.51 -14.53
C ASP A 70 2.89 -0.34 -15.33
N GLN A 71 4.04 0.24 -15.69
CA GLN A 71 5.11 -0.50 -16.38
C GLN A 71 5.70 -1.65 -15.55
N VAL A 72 5.88 -1.44 -14.23
CA VAL A 72 6.33 -2.49 -13.32
C VAL A 72 5.30 -3.61 -13.22
N CYS A 73 4.02 -3.24 -13.05
CA CYS A 73 2.92 -4.18 -12.92
C CYS A 73 2.72 -5.00 -14.20
N LYS A 74 2.76 -4.41 -15.41
CA LYS A 74 2.68 -5.16 -16.69
C LYS A 74 3.70 -6.28 -16.80
N ARG A 75 4.90 -6.08 -16.26
CA ARG A 75 5.98 -7.06 -16.32
C ARG A 75 5.84 -8.17 -15.29
N LEU A 76 5.31 -7.86 -14.11
CA LEU A 76 5.25 -8.81 -12.99
C LEU A 76 3.89 -9.49 -12.81
N LEU A 77 2.82 -8.90 -13.35
CA LEU A 77 1.43 -9.31 -13.15
C LEU A 77 0.77 -9.67 -14.50
N PRO A 78 1.10 -10.85 -15.09
CA PRO A 78 0.58 -11.25 -16.40
C PRO A 78 -0.92 -11.53 -16.43
N PHE A 79 -1.54 -11.70 -15.26
CA PHE A 79 -2.98 -11.97 -15.09
C PHE A 79 -3.84 -10.71 -14.94
N GLY A 80 -3.24 -9.52 -15.09
CA GLY A 80 -3.94 -8.24 -14.99
C GLY A 80 -4.03 -7.68 -13.57
N TYR A 81 -4.33 -6.39 -13.50
CA TYR A 81 -4.44 -5.60 -12.28
C TYR A 81 -5.23 -4.32 -12.55
N MET A 82 -5.65 -3.66 -11.49
CA MET A 82 -6.31 -2.36 -11.51
C MET A 82 -5.50 -1.37 -10.68
N LEU A 83 -5.35 -0.14 -11.19
CA LEU A 83 -4.75 0.98 -10.47
C LEU A 83 -5.84 1.98 -10.09
N ARG A 84 -5.84 2.46 -8.85
CA ARG A 84 -6.78 3.46 -8.37
C ARG A 84 -6.05 4.52 -7.57
N THR A 85 -6.37 5.79 -7.79
CA THR A 85 -5.91 6.90 -6.96
C THR A 85 -6.93 7.17 -5.86
N GLY A 86 -6.46 7.56 -4.68
CA GLY A 86 -7.34 7.88 -3.55
C GLY A 86 -6.61 7.94 -2.21
N VAL A 87 -7.37 7.84 -1.13
CA VAL A 87 -6.85 7.70 0.24
C VAL A 87 -7.34 6.35 0.77
N PHE A 88 -6.42 5.42 0.99
CA PHE A 88 -6.73 4.05 1.39
C PHE A 88 -6.35 3.76 2.86
N ILE A 89 -5.47 4.58 3.43
CA ILE A 89 -5.04 4.52 4.84
C ILE A 89 -5.71 5.64 5.62
N LYS A 90 -6.26 5.32 6.79
CA LYS A 90 -6.87 6.31 7.69
C LYS A 90 -5.82 7.36 8.11
N PRO A 91 -6.12 8.67 8.03
CA PRO A 91 -5.18 9.72 8.40
C PRO A 91 -4.99 9.86 9.92
N LYS A 92 -6.00 9.47 10.71
CA LYS A 92 -5.95 9.45 12.16
C LYS A 92 -6.42 8.09 12.68
N PRO A 93 -5.76 7.54 13.71
CA PRO A 93 -6.27 6.36 14.40
C PRO A 93 -7.59 6.68 15.12
N THR A 94 -8.49 5.71 15.12
CA THR A 94 -9.77 5.80 15.85
C THR A 94 -9.67 5.14 17.22
N VAL A 95 -10.60 5.44 18.15
CA VAL A 95 -10.70 4.78 19.47
C VAL A 95 -10.61 3.26 19.35
N SER A 96 -11.30 2.65 18.37
CA SER A 96 -11.23 1.21 18.12
C SER A 96 -9.84 0.69 17.72
N ASP A 97 -9.01 1.52 17.11
CA ASP A 97 -7.64 1.14 16.72
C ASP A 97 -6.71 1.13 17.96
N TYR A 98 -6.93 2.04 18.92
CA TYR A 98 -6.27 2.00 20.24
C TYR A 98 -6.68 0.76 21.04
N LEU A 99 -7.98 0.44 21.07
CA LEU A 99 -8.49 -0.75 21.77
C LEU A 99 -7.93 -2.07 21.21
N ARG A 100 -7.62 -2.12 19.91
CA ARG A 100 -7.00 -3.29 19.27
C ARG A 100 -5.46 -3.30 19.36
N GLY A 101 -4.85 -2.34 20.06
CA GLY A 101 -3.39 -2.23 20.18
C GLY A 101 -2.67 -1.97 18.87
N GLN A 102 -3.36 -1.39 17.87
CA GLN A 102 -2.79 -1.12 16.54
C GLN A 102 -2.02 0.21 16.50
N VAL A 103 -1.90 0.90 17.63
CA VAL A 103 -1.23 2.20 17.79
C VAL A 103 -0.41 2.17 19.08
N PHE A 104 0.86 2.56 19.02
CA PHE A 104 1.79 2.56 20.17
C PHE A 104 1.76 3.85 21.01
N SER A 105 1.07 4.89 20.56
CA SER A 105 0.85 6.11 21.34
C SER A 105 -0.50 6.05 22.07
N PRO A 106 -0.69 6.78 23.18
CA PRO A 106 -2.02 6.98 23.76
C PRO A 106 -2.93 7.75 22.78
N PRO A 107 -4.27 7.65 22.93
CA PRO A 107 -5.20 8.54 22.26
C PRO A 107 -4.82 9.99 22.54
N PRO A 108 -4.92 10.91 21.56
CA PRO A 108 -4.90 12.32 21.92
C PRO A 108 -6.03 12.54 22.92
N ASP A 109 -5.72 13.16 24.06
CA ASP A 109 -6.73 13.49 25.07
C ASP A 109 -7.80 14.33 24.37
N ASP A 110 -9.04 13.85 24.37
CA ASP A 110 -10.18 14.61 23.90
C ASP A 110 -10.35 15.78 24.88
N GLU A 111 -9.76 16.93 24.59
CA GLU A 111 -10.11 18.19 25.27
C GLU A 111 -11.58 18.49 24.92
N GLU A 112 -12.48 18.20 25.87
CA GLU A 112 -13.90 18.62 25.87
C GLU A 112 -14.07 20.14 25.81
#